data_AF-A0A2V8XIF8-F1
#
_entry.id   AF-A0A2V8XIF8-F1
#
_cell.length_a   1.000
_cell.length_b   1.000
_cell.length_c   1.000
_cell.angle_alpha   90.00
_cell.angle_beta   90.00
_cell.angle_gamma   90.00
#
_symmetry.space_group_name_H-M   'P 1'
#
loop_
_entity.id
_entity.type
_entity.pdbx_description
1 polymer ?
#
loop_
_entity_poly.entity_id
_entity_poly.type
_entity_poly.pdbx_seq_one_letter_code
_entity_poly.pdbx_strand_id
1 'polypeptide(L)'
;MLSVVPRELLRATAEHCRQDAKLQYNFLTDATCVDRYPAEPRFELNYHLVSIPRREKVRLRAWLSGNDPVVDSLVPVWPGANWLEREIFDLFGIRFSGHPDLRRILLPEDWEGHPLRRDYPVEGYRDVPNTGELFRKSSTP
;
A
#
# COMPACT_ATOMS: atom_id res chain seq x y z
N MET A 1 -8.90 -16.47 -6.54
CA MET A 1 -8.77 -17.13 -5.22
C MET A 1 -8.22 -16.11 -4.22
N LEU A 2 -8.71 -16.12 -2.98
CA LEU A 2 -8.27 -15.23 -1.90
C LEU A 2 -7.58 -16.07 -0.82
N SER A 3 -6.34 -15.72 -0.48
CA SER A 3 -5.56 -16.42 0.54
C SER A 3 -5.20 -15.44 1.64
N VAL A 4 -5.70 -15.71 2.85
CA VAL A 4 -5.31 -14.97 4.05
C VAL A 4 -4.03 -15.57 4.59
N VAL A 5 -3.02 -14.73 4.79
CA VAL A 5 -1.68 -15.11 5.21
C VAL A 5 -1.32 -14.32 6.48
N PRO A 6 -0.78 -14.97 7.52
CA PRO A 6 -0.19 -14.27 8.64
C PRO A 6 0.94 -13.34 8.17
N ARG A 7 1.07 -12.15 8.78
CA ARG A 7 2.02 -11.13 8.31
C ARG A 7 3.47 -11.62 8.30
N GLU A 8 3.82 -12.46 9.26
CA GLU A 8 5.14 -13.09 9.43
C GLU A 8 5.48 -14.08 8.31
N LEU A 9 4.48 -14.64 7.63
CA LEU A 9 4.66 -15.59 6.53
C LEU A 9 4.45 -14.94 5.16
N LEU A 10 4.18 -13.63 5.10
CA LEU A 10 3.84 -12.96 3.85
C LEU A 10 4.96 -13.09 2.81
N ARG A 11 6.22 -12.78 3.19
CA ARG A 11 7.38 -12.88 2.31
C ARG A 11 7.61 -14.32 1.84
N ALA A 12 7.64 -15.28 2.77
CA ALA A 12 7.84 -16.69 2.45
C ALA A 12 6.74 -17.24 1.51
N THR A 13 5.48 -16.84 1.73
CA THR A 13 4.37 -17.21 0.86
C THR A 13 4.50 -16.58 -0.52
N ALA A 14 4.88 -15.31 -0.59
CA ALA A 14 5.15 -14.61 -1.84
C ALA A 14 6.29 -15.27 -2.65
N GLU A 15 7.39 -15.63 -1.99
CA GLU A 15 8.50 -16.36 -2.59
C GLU A 15 8.04 -17.71 -3.15
N HIS A 16 7.28 -18.48 -2.37
CA HIS A 16 6.71 -19.74 -2.83
C HIS A 16 5.77 -19.56 -4.03
N CYS A 17 4.87 -18.57 -3.98
CA CYS A 17 3.96 -18.25 -5.08
C CYS A 17 4.70 -17.92 -6.39
N ARG A 18 5.85 -17.26 -6.29
CA ARG A 18 6.67 -16.91 -7.47
C ARG A 18 7.54 -18.07 -7.96
N GLN A 19 8.16 -18.81 -7.05
CA GLN A 19 9.19 -19.82 -7.36
C GLN A 19 8.61 -21.19 -7.71
N ASP A 20 7.44 -21.55 -7.17
CA ASP A 20 6.83 -22.86 -7.44
C ASP A 20 6.43 -22.97 -8.92
N ALA A 21 6.98 -23.97 -9.60
CA ALA A 21 6.76 -24.24 -11.02
C ALA A 21 5.29 -24.52 -11.37
N LYS A 22 4.46 -24.93 -10.39
CA LYS A 22 3.02 -25.14 -10.57
C LYS A 22 2.23 -23.84 -10.42
N LEU A 23 2.71 -22.86 -9.66
CA LEU A 23 2.00 -21.60 -9.38
C LEU A 23 2.42 -20.49 -10.34
N GLN A 24 3.72 -20.21 -10.43
CA GLN A 24 4.30 -19.23 -11.36
C GLN A 24 3.63 -17.85 -11.32
N TYR A 25 3.31 -17.31 -10.13
CA TYR A 25 2.79 -15.95 -10.00
C TYR A 25 3.89 -14.93 -10.28
N ASN A 26 4.17 -14.74 -11.57
CA ASN A 26 5.31 -13.98 -12.08
C ASN A 26 5.04 -12.48 -12.22
N PHE A 27 3.80 -12.04 -12.03
CA PHE A 27 3.42 -10.64 -12.17
C PHE A 27 2.66 -10.13 -10.93
N LEU A 28 3.19 -9.07 -10.31
CA LEU A 28 2.48 -8.28 -9.30
C LEU A 28 1.72 -7.17 -10.03
N THR A 29 0.40 -7.19 -9.95
CA THR A 29 -0.46 -6.18 -10.60
C THR A 29 -0.65 -4.95 -9.74
N ASP A 30 -0.89 -5.14 -8.45
CA ASP A 30 -1.28 -4.07 -7.54
C ASP A 30 -0.99 -4.48 -6.09
N ALA A 31 -0.77 -3.49 -5.23
CA ALA A 31 -0.75 -3.66 -3.79
C ALA A 31 -1.49 -2.49 -3.15
N THR A 32 -2.47 -2.81 -2.30
CA THR A 32 -3.37 -1.84 -1.70
C THR A 32 -3.60 -2.14 -0.24
N CYS A 33 -4.03 -1.13 0.51
CA CYS A 33 -4.38 -1.26 1.92
C CYS A 33 -5.82 -0.78 2.14
N VAL A 34 -6.52 -1.44 3.07
CA VAL A 34 -7.84 -1.00 3.56
C VAL A 34 -7.74 -0.77 5.06
N ASP A 35 -8.14 0.43 5.50
CA ASP A 35 -8.33 0.74 6.92
C ASP A 35 -9.75 0.36 7.36
N ARG A 36 -9.83 -0.55 8.34
CA ARG A 36 -11.06 -1.12 8.92
C ARG A 36 -11.43 -0.51 10.26
N TYR A 37 -10.81 0.60 10.65
CA TYR A 37 -11.17 1.30 11.87
C TYR A 37 -12.71 1.48 12.01
N PRO A 38 -13.31 1.18 13.17
CA PRO A 38 -12.67 0.86 14.46
C PRO A 38 -12.39 -0.63 14.73
N ALA A 39 -12.50 -1.52 13.73
CA ALA A 39 -12.28 -2.96 13.92
C ALA A 39 -10.79 -3.33 13.97
N GLU A 40 -10.48 -4.42 14.69
CA GLU A 40 -9.15 -5.05 14.72
C GLU A 40 -9.17 -6.44 14.05
N PRO A 41 -8.10 -6.86 13.36
CA PRO A 41 -6.92 -6.08 12.96
C PRO A 41 -7.28 -4.89 12.04
N ARG A 42 -6.72 -3.71 12.35
CA ARG A 42 -7.07 -2.43 11.70
C ARG A 42 -6.80 -2.41 10.21
N PHE A 43 -5.61 -2.84 9.78
CA PHE A 43 -5.22 -2.74 8.37
C PHE A 43 -5.32 -4.07 7.65
N GLU A 44 -5.86 -4.03 6.45
CA GLU A 44 -5.92 -5.15 5.53
C GLU A 44 -5.05 -4.85 4.31
N LEU A 45 -3.86 -5.45 4.29
CA LEU A 45 -2.91 -5.32 3.19
C LEU A 45 -3.22 -6.39 2.14
N ASN A 46 -3.37 -5.97 0.89
CA ASN A 46 -3.77 -6.80 -0.23
C ASN A 46 -2.73 -6.71 -1.35
N TYR A 47 -2.25 -7.86 -1.83
CA TYR A 47 -1.40 -7.96 -3.02
C TYR A 47 -2.10 -8.79 -4.07
N HIS A 48 -2.18 -8.26 -5.29
CA HIS A 48 -2.84 -8.91 -6.41
C HIS A 48 -1.80 -9.47 -7.36
N LEU A 49 -1.73 -10.79 -7.42
CA LEU A 49 -0.75 -11.53 -8.21
C LEU A 49 -1.43 -12.22 -9.39
N VAL A 50 -0.71 -12.28 -10.50
CA VAL A 50 -1.13 -12.92 -11.73
C VAL A 50 -0.05 -13.91 -12.16
N SER A 51 -0.49 -15.11 -12.49
CA SER A 51 0.31 -16.08 -13.23
C SER A 51 -0.02 -15.91 -14.70
N ILE A 52 0.86 -15.23 -15.44
CA ILE A 52 0.71 -15.07 -16.90
C ILE A 52 0.64 -16.43 -17.62
N PRO A 53 1.52 -17.43 -17.35
CA PRO A 53 1.49 -18.70 -18.08
C PRO A 53 0.19 -19.48 -17.81
N ARG A 54 -0.36 -19.39 -16.60
CA ARG A 54 -1.58 -20.10 -16.21
C ARG A 54 -2.86 -19.31 -16.42
N ARG A 55 -2.75 -18.00 -16.68
CA ARG A 55 -3.87 -17.04 -16.74
C ARG A 55 -4.72 -17.03 -15.45
N GLU A 56 -4.08 -17.30 -14.32
CA GLU A 56 -4.71 -17.36 -13.00
C GLU A 56 -4.39 -16.12 -12.18
N LYS A 57 -5.32 -15.72 -11.30
CA LYS A 57 -5.15 -14.59 -10.37
C LYS A 57 -5.35 -15.05 -8.94
N VAL A 58 -4.46 -14.62 -8.05
CA VAL A 58 -4.58 -14.82 -6.61
C VAL A 58 -4.42 -13.49 -5.90
N ARG A 59 -5.11 -13.34 -4.78
CA ARG A 59 -4.91 -12.23 -3.86
C ARG A 59 -4.31 -12.76 -2.57
N LEU A 60 -3.15 -12.24 -2.19
CA LEU A 60 -2.58 -12.45 -0.87
C LEU A 60 -3.07 -11.33 0.04
N ARG A 61 -3.62 -11.70 1.18
CA ARG A 61 -4.13 -10.75 2.17
C ARG A 61 -3.44 -10.96 3.50
N ALA A 62 -2.87 -9.89 4.06
CA ALA A 62 -2.28 -9.87 5.39
C ALA A 62 -3.02 -8.89 6.29
N TRP A 63 -3.24 -9.30 7.53
CA TRP A 63 -3.87 -8.47 8.56
C TRP A 63 -2.80 -7.85 9.45
N LEU A 64 -2.87 -6.54 9.68
CA LEU A 64 -1.94 -5.82 10.55
C LEU A 64 -2.72 -5.08 11.65
N SER A 65 -2.14 -5.02 12.85
CA SER A 65 -2.73 -4.26 13.97
C SER A 65 -2.57 -2.76 13.76
N GLY A 66 -3.44 -1.96 14.39
CA GLY A 66 -3.31 -0.50 14.36
C GLY A 66 -2.09 0.05 15.09
N ASN A 67 -1.63 -0.66 16.14
CA ASN A 67 -0.57 -0.19 17.03
C ASN A 67 0.84 -0.34 16.45
N ASP A 68 1.09 -1.42 15.69
CA ASP A 68 2.39 -1.66 15.06
C ASP A 68 2.21 -2.29 13.67
N PRO A 69 1.83 -1.46 12.66
CA PRO A 69 1.61 -1.92 11.30
C PRO A 69 2.95 -2.06 10.55
N VAL A 70 3.71 -3.10 10.92
CA VAL A 70 4.97 -3.49 10.28
C VAL A 70 4.81 -4.84 9.60
N VAL A 71 5.35 -4.95 8.38
CA VAL A 71 5.38 -6.18 7.59
C VAL A 71 6.64 -6.25 6.73
N ASP A 72 7.01 -7.43 6.26
CA ASP A 72 8.12 -7.59 5.32
C ASP A 72 7.79 -7.09 3.91
N SER A 73 8.71 -6.31 3.33
CA SER A 73 8.62 -5.79 1.96
C SER A 73 8.65 -6.91 0.91
N LEU A 74 7.77 -6.88 -0.07
CA LEU A 74 7.78 -7.83 -1.19
C LEU A 74 8.66 -7.38 -2.35
N VAL A 75 9.41 -6.29 -2.21
CA VAL A 75 10.36 -5.80 -3.24
C VAL A 75 11.39 -6.85 -3.67
N PRO A 76 12.02 -7.64 -2.76
CA PRO A 76 12.95 -8.70 -3.15
C PRO A 76 12.29 -9.79 -3.99
N VAL A 77 10.97 -9.97 -3.85
CA VAL A 77 10.20 -10.89 -4.68
C VAL A 77 9.87 -10.18 -5.99
N TRP A 78 9.06 -9.12 -5.98
CA TRP A 78 8.70 -8.35 -7.16
C TRP A 78 9.23 -6.91 -7.07
N PRO A 79 10.19 -6.50 -7.93
CA PRO A 79 10.73 -5.14 -7.89
C PRO A 79 9.67 -4.04 -8.07
N GLY A 80 8.58 -4.34 -8.79
CA GLY A 80 7.44 -3.43 -8.94
C GLY A 80 6.73 -3.07 -7.64
N ALA A 81 6.90 -3.86 -6.57
CA ALA A 81 6.33 -3.57 -5.26
C ALA A 81 6.88 -2.28 -4.64
N ASN A 82 8.03 -1.78 -5.11
CA ASN A 82 8.69 -0.62 -4.50
C ASN A 82 7.78 0.62 -4.48
N TRP A 83 7.20 0.96 -5.64
CA TRP A 83 6.32 2.12 -5.76
C TRP A 83 5.03 1.95 -4.95
N LEU A 84 4.46 0.75 -4.98
CA LEU A 84 3.19 0.44 -4.30
C LEU A 84 3.34 0.43 -2.78
N GLU A 85 4.43 -0.13 -2.25
CA GLU A 85 4.72 -0.14 -0.82
C GLU A 85 5.02 1.27 -0.29
N ARG A 86 5.68 2.12 -1.10
CA ARG A 86 5.86 3.54 -0.77
C ARG A 86 4.55 4.32 -0.74
N GLU A 87 3.64 4.07 -1.69
CA GLU A 87 2.31 4.67 -1.68
C GLU A 87 1.52 4.27 -0.42
N ILE A 88 1.52 2.97 -0.08
CA ILE A 88 0.85 2.47 1.12
C ILE A 88 1.47 3.07 2.39
N PHE A 89 2.80 3.21 2.44
CA PHE A 89 3.48 3.90 3.54
C PHE A 89 3.05 5.36 3.64
N ASP A 90 2.99 6.09 2.54
CA ASP A 90 2.66 7.52 2.55
C ASP A 90 1.20 7.76 2.96
N LEU A 91 0.27 6.95 2.43
CA LEU A 91 -1.17 7.15 2.61
C LEU A 91 -1.76 6.47 3.85
N PHE A 92 -1.19 5.35 4.30
CA PHE A 92 -1.68 4.57 5.45
C PHE A 92 -0.67 4.45 6.59
N GLY A 93 0.61 4.78 6.40
CA GLY A 93 1.63 4.70 7.44
C GLY A 93 2.06 3.28 7.82
N ILE A 94 1.88 2.32 6.92
CA ILE A 94 2.37 0.94 7.12
C ILE A 94 3.86 0.91 6.80
N ARG A 95 4.67 0.32 7.68
CA ARG A 95 6.13 0.21 7.50
C ARG A 95 6.50 -1.14 6.90
N PHE A 96 7.43 -1.10 5.95
CA PHE A 96 7.91 -2.28 5.22
C PHE A 96 9.37 -2.60 5.57
N SER A 97 9.59 -3.69 6.29
CA SER A 97 10.93 -4.17 6.67
C SER A 97 11.67 -4.73 5.46
N GLY A 98 12.92 -4.28 5.26
CA GLY A 98 13.75 -4.68 4.12
C GLY A 98 13.41 -3.97 2.80
N HIS A 99 12.61 -2.89 2.82
CA HIS A 99 12.37 -2.05 1.65
C HIS A 99 13.62 -1.19 1.36
N PRO A 100 14.06 -1.07 0.09
CA PRO A 100 15.32 -0.37 -0.24
C PRO A 100 15.27 1.16 -0.08
N ASP A 101 14.14 1.80 -0.38
CA ASP A 101 13.96 3.27 -0.25
C ASP A 101 12.54 3.60 0.23
N LEU A 102 12.27 3.40 1.52
CA LEU A 102 10.94 3.68 2.08
C LEU A 102 10.83 5.15 2.48
N ARG A 103 10.29 5.96 1.56
CA ARG A 103 10.01 7.38 1.77
C ARG A 103 8.71 7.79 1.10
N ARG A 104 8.15 8.92 1.54
CA ARG A 104 6.96 9.55 0.94
C ARG A 104 7.12 9.70 -0.57
N ILE A 105 5.99 9.73 -1.28
CA ILE A 105 6.00 9.79 -2.74
C ILE A 105 4.87 10.63 -3.33
N LEU A 106 3.68 10.60 -2.71
CA LEU A 106 2.53 11.36 -3.17
C LEU A 106 2.39 12.67 -2.40
N LEU A 107 2.65 12.64 -1.10
CA LEU A 107 2.45 13.78 -0.22
C LEU A 107 3.72 14.64 -0.16
N PRO A 108 3.58 15.97 0.03
CA PRO A 108 4.70 16.85 0.32
C PRO A 108 5.56 16.35 1.49
N GLU A 109 6.84 16.67 1.49
CA GLU A 109 7.79 16.23 2.53
C GLU A 109 7.41 16.72 3.93
N ASP A 110 6.74 17.86 4.01
CA ASP A 110 6.27 18.51 5.24
C ASP A 110 4.86 18.06 5.66
N TRP A 111 4.27 17.08 4.96
CA TRP A 111 2.95 16.57 5.33
C TRP A 111 3.01 15.79 6.65
N GLU A 112 2.03 16.01 7.52
CA GLU A 112 1.87 15.29 8.77
C GLU A 112 0.65 14.35 8.69
N GLY A 113 0.85 13.10 9.10
CA GLY A 113 -0.20 12.07 9.07
C GLY A 113 -0.36 11.35 7.72
N HIS A 114 -1.49 10.63 7.63
CA HIS A 114 -1.78 9.61 6.61
C HIS A 114 -3.25 9.72 6.17
N PRO A 115 -3.53 10.35 5.02
CA PRO A 115 -4.88 10.80 4.67
C PRO A 115 -5.89 9.71 4.36
N LEU A 116 -5.46 8.49 4.01
CA LEU A 116 -6.39 7.36 3.79
C LEU A 116 -6.73 6.59 5.05
N ARG A 117 -6.24 7.01 6.21
CA ARG A 117 -6.71 6.49 7.49
C ARG A 117 -8.08 7.08 7.84
N ARG A 118 -8.98 6.26 8.36
CA ARG A 118 -10.36 6.68 8.67
C ARG A 118 -10.50 7.66 9.83
N ASP A 119 -9.48 7.73 10.68
CA ASP A 119 -9.36 8.70 11.78
C ASP A 119 -8.71 10.02 11.33
N TYR A 120 -8.30 10.14 10.07
CA TYR A 120 -7.76 11.38 9.51
C TYR A 120 -8.90 12.36 9.15
N PRO A 121 -8.83 13.64 9.55
CA PRO A 121 -9.84 14.63 9.21
C PRO A 121 -9.98 14.82 7.70
N VAL A 122 -11.22 14.91 7.20
CA VAL A 122 -11.50 15.05 5.76
C VAL A 122 -10.91 16.33 5.17
N GLU A 123 -10.87 17.41 5.94
CA GLU A 123 -10.28 18.70 5.54
C GLU A 123 -8.75 18.73 5.72
N GLY A 124 -8.16 17.68 6.29
CA GLY A 124 -6.78 17.66 6.75
C GLY A 124 -6.56 18.54 7.98
N TYR A 125 -5.30 18.59 8.44
CA TYR A 125 -4.91 19.44 9.57
C TYR A 125 -4.41 20.83 9.14
N ARG A 126 -4.55 21.19 7.85
CA ARG A 126 -4.10 22.48 7.32
C ARG A 126 -5.26 23.46 7.23
N ASP A 127 -5.06 24.63 7.81
CA ASP A 127 -5.67 25.86 7.34
C ASP A 127 -5.07 26.19 5.97
N VAL A 128 -5.52 25.54 4.90
CA VAL A 128 -5.19 25.96 3.54
C VAL A 128 -5.91 27.29 3.32
N PRO A 129 -5.20 28.43 3.13
CA PRO A 129 -5.88 29.65 2.74
C PRO A 129 -6.64 29.35 1.46
N ASN A 130 -7.94 29.66 1.45
CA ASN A 130 -8.87 29.36 0.36
C ASN A 130 -8.19 29.60 -1.01
N THR A 131 -7.89 28.52 -1.73
CA THR A 131 -7.13 28.57 -3.00
C THR A 131 -7.90 29.27 -4.14
N GLY A 132 -9.11 29.76 -3.86
CA GLY A 132 -9.92 30.56 -4.78
C GLY A 132 -9.21 31.78 -5.37
N GLU A 133 -8.20 32.34 -4.68
CA GLU A 133 -7.41 33.47 -5.24
C GLU A 133 -6.31 33.02 -6.23
N LEU A 134 -5.73 31.83 -6.06
CA LEU A 134 -4.59 31.37 -6.88
C LEU A 134 -5.01 30.75 -8.22
N PHE A 135 -6.27 30.36 -8.39
CA PHE A 135 -6.81 29.79 -9.63
C PHE A 135 -7.73 30.72 -10.41
N ARG A 136 -7.61 32.04 -10.23
CA ARG A 136 -8.32 33.00 -11.08
C ARG A 136 -7.71 32.96 -12.49
N LYS A 137 -8.37 32.27 -13.42
CA LYS A 137 -8.02 32.29 -14.85
C LYS A 137 -7.92 33.77 -15.25
N SER A 138 -6.75 34.22 -15.69
CA SER A 138 -6.53 35.62 -16.07
C SER A 138 -7.50 35.98 -17.19
N SER A 139 -8.60 36.64 -16.83
CA SER A 139 -9.53 37.22 -17.79
C SER A 139 -8.93 38.53 -18.26
N THR A 140 -7.96 38.43 -19.14
CA THR A 140 -7.61 39.54 -20.03
C THR A 140 -8.05 39.11 -21.44
N PRO A 141 -8.94 39.89 -22.08
CA PRO A 141 -9.44 39.58 -23.42
C PRO A 141 -8.36 39.67 -24.50
#